data_AF-A0A507FCY3-F1
#
_entry.id   AF-A0A507FCY3-F1
#
_cell.length_a   1.000
_cell.length_b   1.000
_cell.length_c   1.000
_cell.angle_alpha   90.00
_cell.angle_beta   90.00
_cell.angle_gamma   90.00
#
_symmetry.space_group_name_H-M   'P 1'
#
loop_
_entity.id
_entity.type
_entity.pdbx_description
1 polymer ?
#
loop_
_entity_poly.entity_id
_entity_poly.type
_entity_poly.pdbx_seq_one_letter_code
_entity_poly.pdbx_strand_id
1 'polypeptide(L)'
;MSTDTAATVEESVAAVSLNDQESAATSHVVVTLFQTSSWWTDEVAVIAEKPVESDVAASADQVKEENAIATEPGINSEPVAKTLNVHVMGWVHTQKKAGLGRNLLLGISKRILSPIRQDKSRLASQIFEERAGAFLDGGFTEQGVIRVAILGFKKRSVDRSNSELDLVAVEALVKEAQFDVIPLMNSSGIFDDVIRIPESVLDEWRKAAGTGEDYHMHQLEFIAYKKSGSQAGTHAFSVSIIVEETGFSIITDLDDTIKDSDVYRGPSAALNNALFTPSSSSIAGMSALYNHFAADCAMAFHYVSASPFQLLDMINNFLIGGEFPSGSVILRDMWNQASRRAYKDDVIKGLFTKYPKRKFILIGDAGEKDAEVYASVLKAYPDRVAKILIRSVDNDEAKIKIVHKALEGVASNMYTVFSDPATLHSLSSEFKNED
;
A
#
# COMPACT_ATOMS: atom_id res chain seq x y z
N MET A 1 -6.28 -83.44 17.45
CA MET A 1 -7.51 -83.23 18.24
C MET A 1 -7.27 -82.05 19.15
N SER A 2 -8.26 -81.15 19.19
CA SER A 2 -8.36 -79.96 20.06
C SER A 2 -8.12 -80.26 21.54
N THR A 3 -7.57 -79.27 22.26
CA THR A 3 -7.84 -78.84 23.66
C THR A 3 -6.64 -77.96 24.10
N ASP A 4 -6.74 -76.90 24.90
CA ASP A 4 -7.81 -75.99 25.30
C ASP A 4 -7.12 -74.82 26.06
N THR A 5 -7.74 -73.64 26.06
CA THR A 5 -7.68 -72.56 27.08
C THR A 5 -6.40 -71.82 27.52
N ALA A 6 -6.55 -70.49 27.49
CA ALA A 6 -6.18 -69.48 28.50
C ALA A 6 -4.73 -68.96 28.59
N ALA A 7 -4.55 -67.68 28.23
CA ALA A 7 -3.55 -66.80 28.84
C ALA A 7 -4.11 -65.37 28.97
N THR A 8 -4.45 -65.04 30.22
CA THR A 8 -4.73 -63.71 30.76
C THR A 8 -3.46 -62.88 30.93
N VAL A 9 -3.59 -61.57 30.67
CA VAL A 9 -3.03 -60.43 31.42
C VAL A 9 -1.59 -60.55 31.95
N GLU A 10 -0.67 -59.84 31.31
CA GLU A 10 0.41 -59.13 32.02
C GLU A 10 0.50 -57.69 31.50
N GLU A 11 0.04 -56.79 32.37
CA GLU A 11 0.34 -55.37 32.38
C GLU A 11 1.75 -55.20 32.97
N SER A 12 2.61 -54.40 32.35
CA SER A 12 3.25 -53.23 33.00
C SER A 12 4.66 -52.89 32.48
N VAL A 13 4.82 -51.57 32.28
CA VAL A 13 6.05 -50.77 32.31
C VAL A 13 7.07 -50.97 31.18
N ALA A 14 6.75 -50.41 30.01
CA ALA A 14 7.76 -49.77 29.18
C ALA A 14 7.47 -48.27 29.13
N ALA A 15 8.04 -47.54 30.10
CA ALA A 15 8.23 -46.11 30.03
C ALA A 15 9.18 -45.80 28.85
N VAL A 16 8.61 -45.64 27.66
CA VAL A 16 9.29 -44.94 26.57
C VAL A 16 8.96 -43.48 26.79
N SER A 17 9.92 -42.82 27.44
CA SER A 17 10.04 -41.36 27.54
C SER A 17 9.46 -40.70 26.31
N LEU A 18 8.37 -39.95 26.52
CA LEU A 18 7.96 -38.86 25.66
C LEU A 18 9.20 -38.00 25.43
N ASN A 19 9.84 -38.19 24.28
CA ASN A 19 10.73 -37.19 23.76
C ASN A 19 9.80 -36.08 23.26
N ASP A 20 9.55 -35.12 24.16
CA ASP A 20 9.13 -33.75 23.88
C ASP A 20 10.20 -33.06 23.02
N GLN A 21 10.36 -33.58 21.81
CA GLN A 21 10.96 -32.92 20.66
C GLN A 21 9.83 -32.77 19.65
N GLU A 22 8.72 -32.19 20.10
CA GLU A 22 7.89 -31.37 19.25
C GLU A 22 8.85 -30.34 18.65
N SER A 23 9.20 -30.54 17.37
CA SER A 23 9.93 -29.59 16.55
C SER A 23 9.31 -28.22 16.81
N ALA A 24 10.00 -27.38 17.59
CA ALA A 24 9.60 -26.00 17.84
C ALA A 24 9.40 -25.36 16.47
N ALA A 25 8.14 -25.20 16.07
CA ALA A 25 7.75 -24.66 14.79
C ALA A 25 8.13 -23.18 14.79
N THR A 26 9.38 -22.89 14.43
CA THR A 26 9.90 -21.54 14.37
C THR A 26 9.11 -20.81 13.29
N SER A 27 8.22 -19.91 13.74
CA SER A 27 7.51 -19.00 12.85
C SER A 27 8.50 -17.95 12.37
N HIS A 28 8.50 -17.65 11.07
CA HIS A 28 9.38 -16.65 10.47
C HIS A 28 8.70 -15.29 10.48
N VAL A 29 9.39 -14.26 10.97
CA VAL A 29 8.91 -12.88 10.90
C VAL A 29 9.26 -12.34 9.52
N VAL A 30 8.29 -11.77 8.84
CA VAL A 30 8.44 -11.07 7.55
C VAL A 30 8.06 -9.62 7.77
N VAL A 31 8.82 -8.69 7.19
CA VAL A 31 8.57 -7.25 7.22
C VAL A 31 8.37 -6.79 5.78
N THR A 32 7.31 -6.03 5.52
CA THR A 32 7.04 -5.44 4.20
C THR A 32 6.73 -3.95 4.37
N LEU A 33 7.26 -3.10 3.48
CA LEU A 33 7.00 -1.65 3.44
C LEU A 33 6.28 -1.30 2.14
N PHE A 34 5.12 -0.67 2.22
CA PHE A 34 4.21 -0.70 1.07
C PHE A 34 3.45 0.55 0.73
N GLN A 35 3.56 1.57 1.55
CA GLN A 35 3.05 2.87 1.17
C GLN A 35 3.98 3.93 1.67
N THR A 36 4.48 4.71 0.72
CA THR A 36 5.14 5.95 1.02
C THR A 36 4.53 7.03 0.13
N SER A 37 3.71 7.86 0.75
CA SER A 37 3.11 9.02 0.11
C SER A 37 3.54 10.23 0.93
N SER A 38 4.21 11.15 0.27
CA SER A 38 4.80 12.33 0.89
C SER A 38 3.93 13.56 0.64
N TRP A 39 3.83 14.51 1.57
CA TRP A 39 3.09 15.76 1.38
C TRP A 39 3.71 16.89 2.18
N TRP A 40 3.51 18.11 1.69
CA TRP A 40 4.09 19.30 2.28
C TRP A 40 3.11 19.97 3.25
N THR A 41 3.62 20.41 4.39
CA THR A 41 2.90 21.27 5.33
C THR A 41 3.78 22.44 5.72
N ASP A 42 3.18 23.64 5.74
CA ASP A 42 3.73 24.78 6.45
C ASP A 42 3.51 24.50 7.95
N GLU A 43 4.54 24.56 8.78
CA GLU A 43 4.48 24.32 10.23
C GLU A 43 3.64 25.37 11.00
N VAL A 44 2.33 25.36 10.80
CA VAL A 44 1.31 25.82 11.75
C VAL A 44 0.17 24.79 11.74
N ALA A 45 0.51 23.52 11.98
CA ALA A 45 -0.47 22.44 12.21
C ALA A 45 0.16 21.22 12.91
N VAL A 46 1.03 21.43 13.90
CA VAL A 46 1.49 20.32 14.78
C VAL A 46 1.47 20.79 16.24
N ILE A 47 0.30 21.12 16.77
CA ILE A 47 0.00 20.97 18.20
C ILE A 47 -1.48 20.59 18.33
N ALA A 48 -1.73 19.49 19.07
CA ALA A 48 -3.00 18.95 19.54
C ALA A 48 -3.68 17.84 18.70
N GLU A 49 -3.02 16.70 18.56
CA GLU A 49 -3.72 15.46 18.95
C GLU A 49 -3.62 15.36 20.48
N LYS A 50 -4.66 15.81 21.19
CA LYS A 50 -4.79 15.50 22.61
C LYS A 50 -5.04 13.99 22.76
N PRO A 51 -4.42 13.31 23.74
CA PRO A 51 -4.83 11.96 24.08
C PRO A 51 -6.29 11.98 24.52
N VAL A 52 -7.02 10.92 24.17
CA VAL A 52 -8.36 10.63 24.70
C VAL A 52 -8.24 10.54 26.23
N GLU A 53 -8.63 11.59 26.94
CA GLU A 53 -8.87 11.52 28.38
C GLU A 53 -10.13 10.68 28.60
N SER A 54 -9.92 9.56 29.28
CA SER A 54 -10.95 8.70 29.83
C SER A 54 -11.86 9.47 30.79
N ASP A 55 -13.16 9.22 30.67
CA ASP A 55 -14.21 9.68 31.58
C ASP A 55 -13.84 9.56 33.06
N VAL A 56 -13.70 10.70 33.75
CA VAL A 56 -14.06 10.83 35.16
C VAL A 56 -14.80 12.14 35.35
N ALA A 57 -16.10 12.05 35.61
CA ALA A 57 -16.98 13.16 35.93
C ALA A 57 -16.56 13.87 37.23
N ALA A 58 -16.47 15.21 37.20
CA ALA A 58 -16.66 16.06 38.38
C ALA A 58 -17.00 17.53 38.01
N SER A 59 -18.26 17.89 38.24
CA SER A 59 -18.83 19.17 38.70
C SER A 59 -18.24 20.53 38.27
N ALA A 60 -19.07 21.27 37.53
CA ALA A 60 -19.64 22.60 37.81
C ALA A 60 -18.78 23.79 38.33
N ASP A 61 -19.05 24.92 37.66
CA ASP A 61 -19.18 26.30 38.15
C ASP A 61 -17.99 27.29 38.12
N GLN A 62 -18.25 28.40 37.41
CA GLN A 62 -17.68 29.76 37.48
C GLN A 62 -16.25 29.93 36.90
N VAL A 63 -15.95 30.90 36.03
CA VAL A 63 -16.10 32.37 36.16
C VAL A 63 -16.12 33.02 34.77
N LYS A 64 -17.02 34.01 34.59
CA LYS A 64 -16.96 35.07 33.57
C LYS A 64 -16.15 36.24 34.13
N GLU A 65 -15.21 36.80 33.38
CA GLU A 65 -15.03 38.26 33.18
C GLU A 65 -13.72 38.58 32.44
N GLU A 66 -13.88 39.26 31.30
CA GLU A 66 -13.16 40.46 30.88
C GLU A 66 -11.61 40.50 30.94
N ASN A 67 -10.98 40.65 29.76
CA ASN A 67 -10.13 41.81 29.54
C ASN A 67 -9.90 42.12 28.06
N ALA A 68 -9.97 43.42 27.78
CA ALA A 68 -9.85 44.05 26.47
C ALA A 68 -8.38 44.22 26.04
N ILE A 69 -8.17 44.03 24.74
CA ILE A 69 -7.26 44.75 23.83
C ILE A 69 -5.92 45.23 24.42
N ALA A 70 -4.86 44.50 24.09
CA ALA A 70 -3.56 45.09 23.78
C ALA A 70 -3.11 44.53 22.42
N THR A 71 -3.16 45.37 21.38
CA THR A 71 -2.52 45.10 20.09
C THR A 71 -1.01 45.23 20.27
N GLU A 72 -0.31 44.10 20.35
CA GLU A 72 1.15 44.05 20.32
C GLU A 72 1.70 44.29 18.90
N PRO A 73 2.89 44.92 18.77
CA PRO A 73 3.46 45.28 17.49
C PRO A 73 4.03 44.06 16.76
N GLY A 74 3.83 44.06 15.44
CA GLY A 74 4.35 43.13 14.43
C GLY A 74 5.36 42.09 14.91
N ILE A 75 4.85 40.88 15.17
CA ILE A 75 5.67 39.66 15.10
C ILE A 75 6.12 39.57 13.63
N ASN A 76 7.39 39.88 13.35
CA ASN A 76 8.07 39.31 12.20
C ASN A 76 8.00 37.81 12.40
N SER A 77 6.95 37.17 11.89
CA SER A 77 6.85 35.72 11.87
C SER A 77 8.01 35.26 10.99
N GLU A 78 9.01 34.64 11.62
CA GLU A 78 10.00 33.89 10.85
C GLU A 78 9.26 33.01 9.84
N PRO A 79 9.77 32.88 8.60
CA PRO A 79 9.12 32.03 7.61
C PRO A 79 8.96 30.65 8.22
N VAL A 80 7.70 30.23 8.34
CA VAL A 80 7.30 28.95 8.90
C VAL A 80 8.06 27.85 8.15
N ALA A 81 8.85 27.05 8.87
CA ALA A 81 9.70 26.04 8.25
C ALA A 81 8.82 24.97 7.57
N LYS A 82 8.97 24.83 6.25
CA LYS A 82 8.22 23.86 5.47
C LYS A 82 8.71 22.44 5.78
N THR A 83 7.77 21.51 5.92
CA THR A 83 8.09 20.10 6.27
C THR A 83 7.51 19.15 5.24
N LEU A 84 8.33 18.19 4.81
CA LEU A 84 7.88 17.01 4.05
C LEU A 84 7.47 15.92 5.04
N ASN A 85 6.17 15.66 5.11
CA ASN A 85 5.64 14.51 5.82
C ASN A 85 5.72 13.29 4.91
N VAL A 86 6.37 12.23 5.37
CA VAL A 86 6.50 10.96 4.65
C VAL A 86 5.73 9.91 5.42
N HIS A 87 4.60 9.48 4.84
CA HIS A 87 3.84 8.36 5.37
C HIS A 87 4.65 7.08 5.19
N VAL A 88 4.72 6.24 6.22
CA VAL A 88 5.34 4.93 6.18
C VAL A 88 4.33 3.90 6.66
N MET A 89 3.93 3.01 5.75
CA MET A 89 3.09 1.87 6.09
C MET A 89 3.82 0.58 5.81
N GLY A 90 3.57 -0.41 6.66
CA GLY A 90 4.12 -1.73 6.49
C GLY A 90 3.32 -2.79 7.20
N TRP A 91 3.66 -4.04 6.90
CA TRP A 91 3.04 -5.22 7.47
C TRP A 91 4.13 -6.13 7.99
N VAL A 92 4.00 -6.51 9.24
CA VAL A 92 4.87 -7.47 9.89
C VAL A 92 4.03 -8.67 10.25
N HIS A 93 4.39 -9.83 9.71
CA HIS A 93 3.61 -11.04 9.91
C HIS A 93 4.49 -12.23 10.24
N THR A 94 3.86 -13.21 10.86
CA THR A 94 4.48 -14.48 11.24
C THR A 94 4.03 -15.56 10.30
N GLN A 95 4.96 -16.03 9.47
CA GLN A 95 4.80 -17.21 8.66
C GLN A 95 5.04 -18.44 9.51
N LYS A 96 3.96 -19.18 9.82
CA LYS A 96 4.09 -20.50 10.44
C LYS A 96 4.71 -21.46 9.43
N LYS A 97 5.75 -22.21 9.82
CA LYS A 97 6.30 -23.30 8.99
C LYS A 97 5.20 -24.27 8.55
N ALA A 98 5.42 -24.92 7.40
CA ALA A 98 4.53 -25.94 6.86
C ALA A 98 4.20 -27.00 7.93
N GLY A 99 2.97 -26.97 8.43
CA GLY A 99 2.44 -27.89 9.43
C GLY A 99 1.18 -28.59 8.92
N LEU A 100 0.80 -29.70 9.54
CA LEU A 100 -0.32 -30.54 9.09
C LEU A 100 -1.61 -29.72 8.86
N GLY A 101 -1.93 -28.80 9.78
CA GLY A 101 -3.10 -27.92 9.68
C GLY A 101 -3.00 -26.87 8.56
N ARG A 102 -1.85 -26.19 8.40
CA ARG A 102 -1.63 -25.22 7.31
C ARG A 102 -1.70 -25.90 5.95
N ASN A 103 -1.03 -27.05 5.80
CA ASN A 103 -1.01 -27.82 4.57
C ASN A 103 -2.40 -28.38 4.23
N LEU A 104 -3.16 -28.81 5.24
CA LEU A 104 -4.55 -29.24 5.07
C LEU A 104 -5.45 -28.08 4.60
N LEU A 105 -5.35 -26.91 5.25
CA LEU A 105 -6.11 -25.72 4.85
C LEU A 105 -5.75 -25.26 3.44
N LEU A 106 -4.47 -25.14 3.11
CA LEU A 106 -4.02 -24.81 1.75
C LEU A 106 -4.51 -25.86 0.75
N GLY A 107 -4.45 -27.15 1.09
CA GLY A 107 -4.92 -28.24 0.25
C GLY A 107 -6.44 -28.22 0.01
N ILE A 108 -7.24 -27.92 1.03
CA ILE A 108 -8.70 -27.76 0.92
C ILE A 108 -9.02 -26.51 0.10
N SER A 109 -8.42 -25.37 0.43
CA SER A 109 -8.58 -24.12 -0.31
C SER A 109 -8.22 -24.29 -1.78
N LYS A 110 -7.12 -24.99 -2.08
CA LYS A 110 -6.70 -25.31 -3.45
C LYS A 110 -7.70 -26.22 -4.19
N ARG A 111 -8.40 -27.12 -3.49
CA ARG A 111 -9.44 -27.97 -4.09
C ARG A 111 -10.74 -27.21 -4.35
N ILE A 112 -11.13 -26.32 -3.44
CA ILE A 112 -12.32 -25.47 -3.57
C ILE A 112 -12.11 -24.40 -4.65
N LEU A 113 -10.95 -23.74 -4.62
CA LEU A 113 -10.55 -22.68 -5.52
C LEU A 113 -9.80 -23.19 -6.75
N SER A 114 -9.75 -24.52 -6.92
CA SER A 114 -9.13 -25.23 -8.05
C SER A 114 -9.45 -24.47 -9.33
N PRO A 115 -8.44 -24.11 -10.13
CA PRO A 115 -8.65 -23.11 -11.15
C PRO A 115 -9.64 -23.57 -12.21
N ILE A 116 -10.52 -22.63 -12.58
CA ILE A 116 -11.43 -22.78 -13.72
C ILE A 116 -10.59 -22.96 -15.01
N ARG A 117 -9.34 -22.45 -15.03
CA ARG A 117 -8.29 -22.80 -16.01
C ARG A 117 -7.45 -23.99 -15.55
N GLN A 118 -7.24 -24.98 -16.41
CA GLN A 118 -6.57 -26.26 -16.11
C GLN A 118 -5.05 -26.19 -15.86
N ASP A 119 -4.47 -25.09 -15.37
CA ASP A 119 -3.03 -25.04 -15.11
C ASP A 119 -2.69 -25.78 -13.81
N LYS A 120 -2.31 -27.06 -13.96
CA LYS A 120 -1.85 -27.94 -12.87
C LYS A 120 -0.32 -27.92 -12.71
N SER A 121 0.37 -26.93 -13.28
CA SER A 121 1.83 -26.86 -13.19
C SER A 121 2.32 -26.74 -11.75
N ARG A 122 3.55 -27.19 -11.52
CA ARG A 122 4.24 -27.03 -10.23
C ARG A 122 4.43 -25.54 -9.89
N LEU A 123 4.65 -24.70 -10.89
CA LEU A 123 4.79 -23.27 -10.74
C LEU A 123 3.48 -22.61 -10.24
N ALA A 124 2.35 -22.88 -10.89
CA ALA A 124 1.04 -22.40 -10.43
C ALA A 124 0.71 -22.86 -9.00
N SER A 125 1.15 -24.07 -8.65
CA SER A 125 1.02 -24.61 -7.30
C SER A 125 1.85 -23.85 -6.25
N GLN A 126 3.11 -23.52 -6.58
CA GLN A 126 3.99 -22.75 -5.70
C GLN A 126 3.45 -21.33 -5.51
N ILE A 127 3.04 -20.68 -6.59
CA ILE A 127 2.43 -19.34 -6.57
C ILE A 127 1.18 -19.33 -5.70
N PHE A 128 0.32 -20.34 -5.83
CA PHE A 128 -0.85 -20.46 -4.96
C PHE A 128 -0.45 -20.57 -3.49
N GLU A 129 0.51 -21.43 -3.15
CA GLU A 129 0.92 -21.63 -1.75
C GLU A 129 1.55 -20.38 -1.14
N GLU A 130 2.31 -19.62 -1.92
CA GLU A 130 2.88 -18.33 -1.53
C GLU A 130 1.78 -17.29 -1.30
N ARG A 131 0.92 -17.07 -2.32
CA ARG A 131 -0.11 -16.02 -2.29
C ARG A 131 -1.24 -16.32 -1.32
N ALA A 132 -1.77 -17.55 -1.33
CA ALA A 132 -2.79 -17.97 -0.36
C ALA A 132 -2.20 -18.12 1.05
N GLY A 133 -0.89 -18.39 1.14
CA GLY A 133 -0.16 -18.44 2.39
C GLY A 133 -0.22 -17.15 3.19
N ALA A 134 -0.06 -16.00 2.53
CA ALA A 134 -0.15 -14.68 3.17
C ALA A 134 -1.50 -14.46 3.89
N PHE A 135 -2.60 -15.00 3.37
CA PHE A 135 -3.93 -14.94 4.02
C PHE A 135 -4.05 -15.80 5.28
N LEU A 136 -3.12 -16.74 5.49
CA LEU A 136 -3.09 -17.63 6.66
C LEU A 136 -2.06 -17.19 7.70
N ASP A 137 -1.30 -16.13 7.42
CA ASP A 137 -0.24 -15.67 8.30
C ASP A 137 -0.83 -14.86 9.47
N GLY A 138 -0.21 -15.03 10.64
CA GLY A 138 -0.64 -14.34 11.85
C GLY A 138 0.02 -12.97 11.95
N GLY A 139 -0.73 -11.95 12.36
CA GLY A 139 -0.17 -10.63 12.65
C GLY A 139 0.94 -10.70 13.69
N PHE A 140 2.01 -9.94 13.48
CA PHE A 140 3.06 -9.77 14.47
C PHE A 140 2.67 -8.70 15.48
N THR A 141 2.70 -9.02 16.78
CA THR A 141 2.11 -8.17 17.83
C THR A 141 3.13 -7.61 18.83
N GLU A 142 4.39 -8.04 18.77
CA GLU A 142 5.45 -7.55 19.65
C GLU A 142 5.77 -6.09 19.28
N GLN A 143 5.51 -5.16 20.21
CA GLN A 143 5.69 -3.72 19.98
C GLN A 143 7.12 -3.27 20.26
N GLY A 144 7.52 -2.13 19.70
CA GLY A 144 8.80 -1.50 20.02
C GLY A 144 10.05 -2.16 19.41
N VAL A 145 9.87 -3.25 18.66
CA VAL A 145 10.97 -4.02 18.05
C VAL A 145 11.16 -3.76 16.57
N ILE A 146 10.19 -3.15 15.90
CA ILE A 146 10.28 -2.73 14.50
C ILE A 146 10.69 -1.27 14.46
N ARG A 147 11.67 -0.96 13.62
CA ARG A 147 12.11 0.41 13.37
C ARG A 147 12.08 0.67 11.87
N VAL A 148 11.63 1.85 11.48
CA VAL A 148 11.62 2.30 10.08
C VAL A 148 12.48 3.55 9.98
N ALA A 149 13.50 3.53 9.14
CA ALA A 149 14.48 4.60 9.00
C ALA A 149 14.61 5.07 7.55
N ILE A 150 14.89 6.37 7.38
CA ILE A 150 15.19 6.98 6.07
C ILE A 150 16.70 6.95 5.85
N LEU A 151 17.12 6.36 4.73
CA LEU A 151 18.54 6.27 4.34
C LEU A 151 19.02 7.47 3.51
N GLY A 152 18.10 8.35 3.11
CA GLY A 152 18.34 9.53 2.28
C GLY A 152 17.82 9.34 0.85
N PHE A 153 18.36 10.13 -0.09
CA PHE A 153 18.02 9.96 -1.51
C PHE A 153 18.49 8.60 -2.04
N LYS A 154 17.66 7.98 -2.88
CA LYS A 154 17.96 6.69 -3.51
C LYS A 154 19.16 6.83 -4.44
N LYS A 155 20.23 6.07 -4.17
CA LYS A 155 21.40 5.97 -5.06
C LYS A 155 21.05 5.17 -6.32
N ARG A 156 21.45 5.67 -7.49
CA ARG A 156 21.27 5.00 -8.80
C ARG A 156 22.11 3.73 -8.93
N SER A 157 23.31 3.74 -8.36
CA SER A 157 24.28 2.63 -8.46
C SER A 157 24.00 1.46 -7.50
N VAL A 158 23.00 1.59 -6.63
CA VAL A 158 22.75 0.64 -5.55
C VAL A 158 21.32 0.14 -5.62
N ASP A 159 21.13 -1.15 -5.90
CA ASP A 159 19.85 -1.83 -5.72
C ASP A 159 19.92 -2.73 -4.49
N ARG A 160 19.03 -2.48 -3.53
CA ARG A 160 18.93 -3.23 -2.27
C ARG A 160 17.64 -4.03 -2.15
N SER A 161 16.81 -4.03 -3.19
CA SER A 161 15.51 -4.74 -3.19
C SER A 161 15.64 -6.21 -2.75
N ASN A 162 16.76 -6.87 -3.08
CA ASN A 162 17.04 -8.27 -2.75
C ASN A 162 18.28 -8.46 -1.86
N SER A 163 18.74 -7.43 -1.15
CA SER A 163 19.90 -7.56 -0.26
C SER A 163 19.54 -8.32 1.01
N GLU A 164 20.27 -9.39 1.33
CA GLU A 164 20.20 -10.05 2.63
C GLU A 164 21.34 -9.54 3.53
N LEU A 165 20.98 -8.65 4.44
CA LEU A 165 21.88 -8.10 5.47
C LEU A 165 21.67 -8.77 6.83
N ASP A 166 22.76 -9.02 7.55
CA ASP A 166 22.68 -9.34 8.97
C ASP A 166 22.40 -8.08 9.82
N LEU A 167 22.10 -8.28 11.11
CA LEU A 167 21.78 -7.15 12.01
C LEU A 167 22.91 -6.13 12.10
N VAL A 168 24.18 -6.55 12.09
CA VAL A 168 25.32 -5.63 12.21
C VAL A 168 25.41 -4.73 10.98
N ALA A 169 25.23 -5.30 9.79
CA ALA A 169 25.19 -4.56 8.54
C ALA A 169 23.97 -3.61 8.47
N VAL A 170 22.81 -4.04 8.96
CA VAL A 170 21.63 -3.18 9.08
C VAL A 170 21.90 -2.01 10.03
N GLU A 171 22.45 -2.26 11.21
CA GLU A 171 22.78 -1.22 12.19
C GLU A 171 23.83 -0.24 11.67
N ALA A 172 24.84 -0.73 10.95
CA ALA A 172 25.83 0.12 10.29
C ALA A 172 25.19 1.00 9.21
N LEU A 173 24.22 0.48 8.45
CA LEU A 173 23.51 1.21 7.41
C LEU A 173 22.63 2.33 7.99
N VAL A 174 21.91 2.06 9.08
CA VAL A 174 21.02 3.05 9.72
C VAL A 174 21.72 3.97 10.71
N LYS A 175 23.01 3.77 10.99
CA LYS A 175 23.78 4.61 11.92
C LYS A 175 23.75 6.09 11.53
N GLU A 176 23.74 6.35 10.23
CA GLU A 176 23.70 7.69 9.65
C GLU A 176 22.26 8.17 9.33
N ALA A 177 21.25 7.35 9.61
CA ALA A 177 19.86 7.73 9.38
C ALA A 177 19.45 8.82 10.38
N GLN A 178 19.11 10.00 9.86
CA GLN A 178 18.74 11.16 10.68
C GLN A 178 17.27 11.12 11.13
N PHE A 179 16.43 10.36 10.43
CA PHE A 179 14.99 10.29 10.70
C PHE A 179 14.52 8.84 10.71
N ASP A 180 13.82 8.49 11.77
CA ASP A 180 13.25 7.17 11.97
C ASP A 180 12.01 7.21 12.88
N VAL A 181 11.26 6.11 12.87
CA VAL A 181 10.14 5.87 13.78
C VAL A 181 10.18 4.43 14.30
N ILE A 182 9.56 4.22 15.45
CA ILE A 182 9.27 2.91 16.02
C ILE A 182 7.74 2.79 16.00
N PRO A 183 7.15 2.29 14.91
CA PRO A 183 5.72 2.41 14.70
C PRO A 183 4.95 1.40 15.57
N LEU A 184 3.73 1.77 15.96
CA LEU A 184 2.81 0.86 16.65
C LEU A 184 2.11 -0.03 15.62
N MET A 185 2.10 -1.34 15.88
CA MET A 185 1.42 -2.31 15.03
C MET A 185 0.06 -2.68 15.62
N ASN A 186 -0.96 -2.78 14.76
CA ASN A 186 -2.26 -3.34 15.15
C ASN A 186 -2.20 -4.87 15.33
N SER A 187 -3.33 -5.50 15.68
CA SER A 187 -3.42 -6.95 15.89
C SER A 187 -3.11 -7.79 14.64
N SER A 188 -3.23 -7.20 13.46
CA SER A 188 -2.90 -7.84 12.18
C SER A 188 -1.43 -7.63 11.79
N GLY A 189 -0.65 -6.92 12.61
CA GLY A 189 0.76 -6.59 12.36
C GLY A 189 0.97 -5.45 11.37
N ILE A 190 -0.09 -4.71 11.02
CA ILE A 190 0.01 -3.53 10.16
C ILE A 190 0.43 -2.35 11.00
N PHE A 191 1.34 -1.54 10.48
CA PHE A 191 1.66 -0.23 11.04
C PHE A 191 1.46 0.89 10.02
N ASP A 192 1.20 2.07 10.55
CA ASP A 192 0.94 3.32 9.83
C ASP A 192 1.54 4.45 10.68
N ASP A 193 2.55 5.15 10.15
CA ASP A 193 3.22 6.23 10.86
C ASP A 193 3.73 7.30 9.88
N VAL A 194 4.21 8.45 10.40
CA VAL A 194 4.67 9.58 9.60
C VAL A 194 6.04 10.04 10.07
N ILE A 195 7.02 9.95 9.17
CA ILE A 195 8.34 10.56 9.35
C ILE A 195 8.30 11.98 8.80
N ARG A 196 8.78 12.96 9.57
CA ARG A 196 8.74 14.39 9.19
C ARG A 196 10.15 14.88 8.90
N ILE A 197 10.37 15.44 7.70
CA ILE A 197 11.67 15.93 7.25
C ILE A 197 11.56 17.42 6.95
N PRO A 198 12.27 18.30 7.67
CA PRO A 198 12.32 19.72 7.34
C PRO A 198 12.88 19.95 5.92
N GLU A 199 12.34 20.92 5.19
CA GLU A 199 12.80 21.27 3.84
C GLU A 199 14.29 21.63 3.81
N SER A 200 14.78 22.31 4.83
CA SER A 200 16.20 22.65 4.98
C SER A 200 17.11 21.42 4.94
N VAL A 201 16.67 20.30 5.51
CA VAL A 201 17.44 19.06 5.53
C VAL A 201 17.42 18.38 4.16
N LEU A 202 16.29 18.42 3.45
CA LEU A 202 16.23 17.97 2.07
C LEU A 202 17.16 18.80 1.17
N ASP A 203 17.25 20.10 1.39
CA ASP A 203 18.16 20.97 0.66
C ASP A 203 19.63 20.68 0.96
N GLU A 204 19.97 20.37 2.21
CA GLU A 204 21.30 19.89 2.57
C GLU A 204 21.63 18.56 1.88
N TRP A 205 20.69 17.62 1.85
CA TRP A 205 20.86 16.35 1.14
C TRP A 205 21.03 16.57 -0.36
N ARG A 206 20.26 17.49 -0.97
CA ARG A 206 20.39 17.84 -2.41
C ARG A 206 21.75 18.44 -2.70
N LYS A 207 22.23 19.36 -1.86
CA LYS A 207 23.57 19.97 -1.97
C LYS A 207 24.67 18.92 -1.83
N ALA A 208 24.56 18.00 -0.87
CA ALA A 208 25.52 16.92 -0.66
C ALA A 208 25.54 15.91 -1.82
N ALA A 209 24.39 15.66 -2.45
CA ALA A 209 24.26 14.76 -3.59
C ALA A 209 24.71 15.39 -4.94
N GLY A 210 25.04 16.68 -4.97
CA GLY A 210 25.66 17.34 -6.12
C GLY A 210 24.75 17.43 -7.35
N THR A 211 25.28 17.08 -8.53
CA THR A 211 24.59 17.20 -9.83
C THR A 211 23.44 16.20 -10.03
N GLY A 212 23.21 15.27 -9.10
CA GLY A 212 22.18 14.23 -9.24
C GLY A 212 22.54 13.09 -10.20
N GLU A 213 23.78 13.03 -10.67
CA GLU A 213 24.29 11.92 -11.49
C GLU A 213 24.24 10.58 -10.75
N ASP A 214 24.48 10.61 -9.42
CA ASP A 214 24.54 9.41 -8.59
C ASP A 214 23.22 9.08 -7.88
N TYR A 215 22.25 10.01 -7.87
CA TYR A 215 21.04 9.92 -7.05
C TYR A 215 19.76 10.18 -7.83
N HIS A 216 18.69 9.50 -7.43
CA HIS A 216 17.32 9.85 -7.80
C HIS A 216 16.81 10.92 -6.82
N MET A 217 16.94 12.20 -7.19
CA MET A 217 16.64 13.35 -6.29
C MET A 217 15.16 13.52 -5.89
N HIS A 218 14.26 12.75 -6.51
CA HIS A 218 12.85 12.69 -6.14
C HIS A 218 12.49 11.35 -5.50
N GLN A 219 13.47 10.56 -5.07
CA GLN A 219 13.23 9.26 -4.46
C GLN A 219 13.97 9.13 -3.13
N LEU A 220 13.25 8.73 -2.08
CA LEU A 220 13.81 8.43 -0.77
C LEU A 220 13.89 6.91 -0.58
N GLU A 221 14.98 6.43 -0.01
CA GLU A 221 15.16 5.00 0.33
C GLU A 221 14.91 4.78 1.82
N PHE A 222 14.20 3.70 2.15
CA PHE A 222 13.79 3.34 3.50
C PHE A 222 14.24 1.92 3.83
N ILE A 223 14.45 1.67 5.11
CA ILE A 223 14.57 0.32 5.64
C ILE A 223 13.64 0.17 6.86
N ALA A 224 12.81 -0.87 6.84
CA ALA A 224 12.14 -1.36 8.04
C ALA A 224 12.87 -2.59 8.52
N TYR A 225 13.17 -2.69 9.82
CA TYR A 225 13.90 -3.84 10.35
C TYR A 225 13.51 -4.17 11.80
N LYS A 226 13.67 -5.45 12.15
CA LYS A 226 13.52 -5.95 13.51
C LYS A 226 14.81 -5.71 14.29
N LYS A 227 14.79 -4.79 15.24
CA LYS A 227 15.96 -4.35 16.01
C LYS A 227 16.43 -5.36 17.05
N SER A 228 15.52 -6.13 17.66
CA SER A 228 15.86 -7.00 18.78
C SER A 228 14.98 -8.24 18.86
N GLY A 229 15.34 -9.19 19.72
CA GLY A 229 14.65 -10.46 19.90
C GLY A 229 15.02 -11.52 18.85
N SER A 230 14.27 -12.62 18.79
CA SER A 230 14.47 -13.65 17.77
C SER A 230 14.32 -13.07 16.36
N GLN A 231 15.20 -13.47 15.44
CA GLN A 231 15.24 -12.95 14.06
C GLN A 231 15.48 -11.43 13.99
N ALA A 232 16.20 -10.86 14.96
CA ALA A 232 16.72 -9.49 14.81
C ALA A 232 17.61 -9.41 13.55
N GLY A 233 17.46 -8.32 12.80
CA GLY A 233 18.07 -8.14 11.48
C GLY A 233 17.13 -8.45 10.31
N THR A 234 15.98 -9.14 10.51
CA THR A 234 14.95 -9.23 9.46
C THR A 234 14.55 -7.84 9.01
N HIS A 235 14.55 -7.58 7.70
CA HIS A 235 14.34 -6.26 7.14
C HIS A 235 13.64 -6.29 5.78
N ALA A 236 13.18 -5.12 5.37
CA ALA A 236 12.76 -4.83 4.01
C ALA A 236 13.17 -3.42 3.61
N PHE A 237 13.51 -3.27 2.35
CA PHE A 237 13.77 -1.97 1.73
C PHE A 237 12.54 -1.49 0.97
N SER A 238 12.38 -0.18 0.91
CA SER A 238 11.36 0.45 0.06
C SER A 238 11.85 1.78 -0.46
N VAL A 239 11.22 2.25 -1.53
CA VAL A 239 11.50 3.55 -2.14
C VAL A 239 10.21 4.35 -2.19
N SER A 240 10.28 5.62 -1.79
CA SER A 240 9.20 6.59 -1.97
C SER A 240 9.53 7.58 -3.05
N ILE A 241 8.54 7.96 -3.83
CA ILE A 241 8.64 9.17 -4.65
C ILE A 241 8.22 10.38 -3.81
N ILE A 242 9.05 11.41 -3.86
CA ILE A 242 8.70 12.73 -3.37
C ILE A 242 7.70 13.33 -4.35
N VAL A 243 6.48 13.56 -3.89
CA VAL A 243 5.44 14.21 -4.68
C VAL A 243 5.50 15.70 -4.39
N GLU A 244 5.71 16.50 -5.44
CA GLU A 244 5.76 17.95 -5.31
C GLU A 244 4.43 18.53 -4.79
N GLU A 245 4.48 19.73 -4.24
CA GLU A 245 3.31 20.35 -3.63
C GLU A 245 2.21 20.69 -4.65
N THR A 246 2.62 21.12 -5.85
CA THR A 246 1.76 21.53 -6.95
C THR A 246 2.00 20.69 -8.19
N GLY A 247 1.01 20.64 -9.09
CA GLY A 247 1.04 19.86 -10.32
C GLY A 247 -0.10 18.84 -10.39
N PHE A 248 0.03 17.89 -11.33
CA PHE A 248 -0.99 16.88 -11.58
C PHE A 248 -0.62 15.51 -10.99
N SER A 249 -1.60 14.83 -10.41
CA SER A 249 -1.47 13.43 -9.97
C SER A 249 -2.50 12.56 -10.68
N ILE A 250 -2.13 11.32 -10.96
CA ILE A 250 -3.05 10.28 -11.42
C ILE A 250 -3.43 9.41 -10.23
N ILE A 251 -4.73 9.27 -10.01
CA ILE A 251 -5.30 8.24 -9.15
C ILE A 251 -5.89 7.19 -10.08
N THR A 252 -5.36 5.98 -10.03
CA THR A 252 -5.73 4.89 -10.94
C THR A 252 -6.18 3.67 -10.18
N ASP A 253 -7.28 3.08 -10.62
CA ASP A 253 -7.62 1.71 -10.26
C ASP A 253 -6.63 0.70 -10.89
N LEU A 254 -6.65 -0.55 -10.41
CA LEU A 254 -5.80 -1.63 -10.89
C LEU A 254 -6.54 -2.63 -11.80
N ASP A 255 -7.54 -3.29 -11.23
CA ASP A 255 -8.16 -4.49 -11.77
C ASP A 255 -9.10 -4.12 -12.92
N ASP A 256 -8.92 -4.72 -14.09
CA ASP A 256 -9.58 -4.39 -15.37
C ASP A 256 -9.30 -2.96 -15.91
N THR A 257 -8.60 -2.11 -15.14
CA THR A 257 -8.07 -0.79 -15.55
C THR A 257 -6.69 -0.89 -16.20
N ILE A 258 -5.70 -1.48 -15.52
CA ILE A 258 -4.33 -1.70 -16.06
C ILE A 258 -3.94 -3.18 -16.10
N LYS A 259 -4.66 -4.02 -15.35
CA LYS A 259 -4.42 -5.46 -15.21
C LYS A 259 -5.63 -6.23 -15.70
N ASP A 260 -5.45 -7.20 -16.60
CA ASP A 260 -6.53 -8.13 -16.94
C ASP A 260 -6.79 -9.10 -15.77
N SER A 261 -7.81 -8.78 -14.98
CA SER A 261 -8.07 -9.42 -13.68
C SER A 261 -9.22 -10.42 -13.75
N ASP A 262 -9.96 -10.46 -14.86
CA ASP A 262 -11.23 -11.18 -15.01
C ASP A 262 -12.25 -10.83 -13.89
N VAL A 263 -12.11 -9.70 -13.19
CA VAL A 263 -13.02 -9.27 -12.11
C VAL A 263 -14.44 -9.11 -12.64
N TYR A 264 -14.58 -8.60 -13.87
CA TYR A 264 -15.86 -8.56 -14.58
C TYR A 264 -16.56 -9.93 -14.74
N ARG A 265 -15.85 -11.06 -14.64
CA ARG A 265 -16.42 -12.42 -14.67
C ARG A 265 -16.90 -12.91 -13.31
N GLY A 266 -16.67 -12.15 -12.24
CA GLY A 266 -17.18 -12.38 -10.90
C GLY A 266 -16.11 -12.71 -9.85
N PRO A 267 -16.47 -12.69 -8.55
CA PRO A 267 -15.51 -12.78 -7.44
C PRO A 267 -14.65 -14.04 -7.44
N SER A 268 -15.20 -15.19 -7.87
CA SER A 268 -14.46 -16.45 -7.95
C SER A 268 -13.39 -16.44 -9.04
N ALA A 269 -13.65 -15.79 -10.17
CA ALA A 269 -12.68 -15.64 -11.26
C ALA A 269 -11.56 -14.67 -10.86
N ALA A 270 -11.92 -13.55 -10.23
CA ALA A 270 -10.97 -12.58 -9.66
C ALA A 270 -10.02 -13.24 -8.64
N LEU A 271 -10.58 -13.95 -7.67
CA LEU A 271 -9.81 -14.66 -6.64
C LEU A 271 -8.93 -15.75 -7.26
N ASN A 272 -9.44 -16.44 -8.28
CA ASN A 272 -8.67 -17.44 -9.00
C ASN A 272 -7.48 -16.83 -9.77
N ASN A 273 -7.71 -15.74 -10.50
CA ASN A 273 -6.66 -15.04 -11.22
C ASN A 273 -5.59 -14.53 -10.24
N ALA A 274 -6.02 -13.84 -9.18
CA ALA A 274 -5.14 -13.32 -8.13
C ALA A 274 -4.29 -14.42 -7.47
N LEU A 275 -4.85 -15.59 -7.15
CA LEU A 275 -4.13 -16.62 -6.40
C LEU A 275 -3.34 -17.61 -7.27
N PHE A 276 -3.73 -17.84 -8.52
CA PHE A 276 -3.15 -18.91 -9.35
C PHE A 276 -2.39 -18.42 -10.57
N THR A 277 -2.63 -17.19 -11.06
CA THR A 277 -2.08 -16.75 -12.34
C THR A 277 -0.74 -16.03 -12.13
N PRO A 278 0.38 -16.55 -12.67
CA PRO A 278 1.70 -15.95 -12.53
C PRO A 278 1.76 -14.53 -13.12
N SER A 279 1.05 -14.33 -14.23
CA SER A 279 1.06 -13.12 -15.05
C SER A 279 -0.38 -12.79 -15.46
N SER A 280 -1.10 -12.04 -14.65
CA SER A 280 -2.21 -11.26 -15.22
C SER A 280 -1.59 -10.31 -16.24
N SER A 281 -1.95 -10.44 -17.51
CA SER A 281 -1.41 -9.59 -18.56
C SER A 281 -1.74 -8.14 -18.26
N SER A 282 -0.75 -7.26 -18.36
CA SER A 282 -1.01 -5.84 -18.42
C SER A 282 -1.89 -5.54 -19.63
N ILE A 283 -2.79 -4.58 -19.48
CA ILE A 283 -3.61 -4.12 -20.60
C ILE A 283 -2.70 -3.39 -21.58
N ALA A 284 -2.69 -3.86 -22.83
CA ALA A 284 -1.82 -3.35 -23.88
C ALA A 284 -1.97 -1.82 -24.02
N GLY A 285 -0.83 -1.12 -24.08
CA GLY A 285 -0.78 0.34 -24.22
C GLY A 285 -0.90 1.14 -22.92
N MET A 286 -1.44 0.57 -21.82
CA MET A 286 -1.60 1.33 -20.56
C MET A 286 -0.26 1.74 -19.94
N SER A 287 0.72 0.83 -19.89
CA SER A 287 2.05 1.15 -19.37
C SER A 287 2.73 2.25 -20.18
N ALA A 288 2.65 2.19 -21.51
CA ALA A 288 3.17 3.23 -22.39
C ALA A 288 2.48 4.59 -22.18
N LEU A 289 1.15 4.61 -22.05
CA LEU A 289 0.39 5.81 -21.72
C LEU A 289 0.79 6.40 -20.36
N TYR A 290 0.96 5.55 -19.34
CA TYR A 290 1.30 6.01 -18.00
C TYR A 290 2.72 6.54 -17.95
N ASN A 291 3.67 5.89 -18.62
CA ASN A 291 5.03 6.41 -18.75
C ASN A 291 5.07 7.74 -19.52
N HIS A 292 4.21 7.91 -20.53
CA HIS A 292 4.03 9.19 -21.22
C HIS A 292 3.58 10.29 -20.25
N PHE A 293 2.57 10.02 -19.42
CA PHE A 293 2.12 10.97 -18.39
C PHE A 293 3.17 11.23 -17.28
N ALA A 294 3.92 10.21 -16.88
CA ALA A 294 4.97 10.34 -15.87
C ALA A 294 6.13 11.21 -16.37
N ALA A 295 6.66 10.91 -17.56
CA ALA A 295 7.85 11.54 -18.10
C ALA A 295 7.56 12.95 -18.65
N ASP A 296 6.54 13.08 -19.50
CA ASP A 296 6.31 14.32 -20.26
C ASP A 296 5.50 15.36 -19.47
N CYS A 297 4.76 14.94 -18.45
CA CYS A 297 3.90 15.80 -17.64
C CYS A 297 4.28 15.83 -16.15
N ALA A 298 5.36 15.14 -15.74
CA ALA A 298 5.81 15.05 -14.36
C ALA A 298 4.68 14.65 -13.36
N MET A 299 3.77 13.77 -13.80
CA MET A 299 2.64 13.35 -12.98
C MET A 299 3.05 12.32 -11.93
N ALA A 300 2.56 12.50 -10.71
CA ALA A 300 2.69 11.49 -9.65
C ALA A 300 1.58 10.45 -9.74
N PHE A 301 1.90 9.19 -9.40
CA PHE A 301 0.96 8.07 -9.50
C PHE A 301 0.52 7.55 -8.13
N HIS A 302 -0.78 7.32 -8.00
CA HIS A 302 -1.42 6.69 -6.85
C HIS A 302 -2.32 5.55 -7.33
N TYR A 303 -1.87 4.30 -7.13
CA TYR A 303 -2.61 3.09 -7.45
C TYR A 303 -3.55 2.75 -6.28
N VAL A 304 -4.85 2.70 -6.51
CA VAL A 304 -5.86 2.44 -5.49
C VAL A 304 -6.67 1.21 -5.89
N SER A 305 -6.64 0.15 -5.10
CA SER A 305 -7.46 -1.04 -5.35
C SER A 305 -8.20 -1.48 -4.10
N ALA A 306 -9.39 -2.02 -4.31
CA ALA A 306 -10.17 -2.68 -3.26
C ALA A 306 -9.66 -4.11 -2.97
N SER A 307 -8.60 -4.54 -3.65
CA SER A 307 -7.91 -5.79 -3.40
C SER A 307 -7.25 -5.79 -2.00
N PRO A 308 -7.18 -6.96 -1.35
CA PRO A 308 -6.52 -7.16 -0.06
C PRO A 308 -5.05 -6.74 -0.04
N PHE A 309 -4.58 -6.10 1.03
CA PHE A 309 -3.16 -5.73 1.16
C PHE A 309 -2.21 -6.93 1.22
N GLN A 310 -2.70 -8.14 1.55
CA GLN A 310 -1.92 -9.39 1.46
C GLN A 310 -1.44 -9.68 0.03
N LEU A 311 -2.05 -9.05 -0.98
CA LEU A 311 -1.67 -9.17 -2.38
C LEU A 311 -0.63 -8.13 -2.82
N LEU A 312 -0.14 -7.30 -1.91
CA LEU A 312 0.75 -6.21 -2.24
C LEU A 312 2.00 -6.66 -3.00
N ASP A 313 2.76 -7.62 -2.50
CA ASP A 313 4.03 -8.00 -3.14
C ASP A 313 3.80 -8.48 -4.58
N MET A 314 2.69 -9.18 -4.81
CA MET A 314 2.24 -9.55 -6.15
C MET A 314 1.90 -8.31 -7.00
N ILE A 315 1.20 -7.32 -6.44
CA ILE A 315 0.85 -6.08 -7.14
C ILE A 315 2.10 -5.28 -7.48
N ASN A 316 3.05 -5.13 -6.56
CA ASN A 316 4.32 -4.46 -6.80
C ASN A 316 5.11 -5.18 -7.90
N ASN A 317 5.21 -6.51 -7.86
CA ASN A 317 5.86 -7.29 -8.91
C ASN A 317 5.15 -7.15 -10.27
N PHE A 318 3.83 -7.05 -10.29
CA PHE A 318 3.07 -6.76 -11.51
C PHE A 318 3.38 -5.36 -12.06
N LEU A 319 3.40 -4.33 -11.21
CA LEU A 319 3.70 -2.96 -11.64
C LEU A 319 5.13 -2.85 -12.18
N ILE A 320 6.11 -3.43 -11.47
CA ILE A 320 7.52 -3.44 -11.88
C ILE A 320 7.70 -4.25 -13.17
N GLY A 321 7.17 -5.47 -13.24
CA GLY A 321 7.29 -6.33 -14.41
C GLY A 321 6.51 -5.84 -15.63
N GLY A 322 5.47 -5.02 -15.42
CA GLY A 322 4.72 -4.32 -16.46
C GLY A 322 5.30 -2.95 -16.82
N GLU A 323 6.43 -2.56 -16.23
CA GLU A 323 7.12 -1.27 -16.43
C GLU A 323 6.22 -0.06 -16.16
N PHE A 324 5.27 -0.17 -15.23
CA PHE A 324 4.44 0.96 -14.85
C PHE A 324 5.25 1.99 -14.05
N PRO A 325 4.92 3.30 -14.12
CA PRO A 325 5.55 4.31 -13.29
C PRO A 325 5.49 3.94 -11.81
N SER A 326 6.57 4.23 -11.09
CA SER A 326 6.56 4.09 -9.63
C SER A 326 5.51 5.03 -9.03
N GLY A 327 4.86 4.59 -7.95
CA GLY A 327 3.80 5.35 -7.29
C GLY A 327 3.36 4.70 -5.99
N SER A 328 2.50 5.37 -5.22
CA SER A 328 1.95 4.79 -4.00
C SER A 328 0.93 3.71 -4.34
N VAL A 329 0.96 2.57 -3.66
CA VAL A 329 -0.03 1.50 -3.80
C VAL A 329 -0.88 1.43 -2.53
N ILE A 330 -2.19 1.66 -2.66
CA ILE A 330 -3.14 1.72 -1.55
C ILE A 330 -4.14 0.58 -1.70
N LEU A 331 -4.05 -0.37 -0.78
CA LEU A 331 -4.84 -1.60 -0.78
C LEU A 331 -5.73 -1.69 0.44
N ARG A 332 -6.80 -2.47 0.29
CA ARG A 332 -7.83 -2.58 1.31
C ARG A 332 -7.39 -3.50 2.43
N ASP A 333 -7.67 -3.09 3.66
CA ASP A 333 -7.76 -4.01 4.78
C ASP A 333 -8.98 -4.94 4.61
N MET A 334 -8.71 -6.23 4.43
CA MET A 334 -9.73 -7.29 4.32
C MET A 334 -10.68 -7.35 5.51
N TRP A 335 -10.21 -6.99 6.71
CA TRP A 335 -11.01 -7.02 7.92
C TRP A 335 -11.89 -5.77 8.07
N ASN A 336 -11.66 -4.73 7.25
CA ASN A 336 -12.55 -3.59 7.18
C ASN A 336 -13.87 -3.99 6.51
N GLN A 337 -15.00 -3.68 7.16
CA GLN A 337 -16.35 -4.03 6.68
C GLN A 337 -16.93 -3.04 5.66
N ALA A 338 -16.23 -1.96 5.34
CA ALA A 338 -16.68 -0.98 4.36
C ALA A 338 -16.97 -1.64 2.99
N SER A 339 -17.97 -1.14 2.26
CA SER A 339 -18.17 -1.58 0.87
C SER A 339 -16.96 -1.16 0.02
N ARG A 340 -16.67 -1.89 -1.07
CA ARG A 340 -15.57 -1.53 -2.00
C ARG A 340 -15.69 -0.08 -2.49
N ARG A 341 -16.92 0.37 -2.75
CA ARG A 341 -17.24 1.74 -3.14
C ARG A 341 -16.92 2.74 -2.03
N ALA A 342 -17.38 2.50 -0.80
CA ALA A 342 -17.12 3.39 0.33
C ALA A 342 -15.63 3.48 0.62
N TYR A 343 -14.93 2.35 0.63
CA TYR A 343 -13.49 2.29 0.78
C TYR A 343 -12.76 3.14 -0.28
N LYS A 344 -13.06 2.95 -1.59
CA LYS A 344 -12.44 3.75 -2.66
C LYS A 344 -12.77 5.24 -2.52
N ASP A 345 -14.01 5.59 -2.20
CA ASP A 345 -14.43 6.99 -2.00
C ASP A 345 -13.65 7.65 -0.85
N ASP A 346 -13.52 7.00 0.29
CA ASP A 346 -12.78 7.50 1.46
C ASP A 346 -11.29 7.65 1.17
N VAL A 347 -10.67 6.63 0.56
CA VAL A 347 -9.24 6.66 0.22
C VAL A 347 -8.93 7.77 -0.78
N ILE A 348 -9.73 7.89 -1.83
CA ILE A 348 -9.51 8.92 -2.86
C ILE A 348 -9.71 10.30 -2.25
N LYS A 349 -10.77 10.53 -1.47
CA LYS A 349 -10.96 11.81 -0.77
C LYS A 349 -9.81 12.12 0.19
N GLY A 350 -9.24 11.11 0.84
CA GLY A 350 -8.04 11.22 1.66
C GLY A 350 -6.84 11.75 0.88
N LEU A 351 -6.62 11.28 -0.36
CA LEU A 351 -5.56 11.81 -1.23
C LEU A 351 -5.77 13.29 -1.57
N PHE A 352 -7.01 13.72 -1.82
CA PHE A 352 -7.34 15.14 -2.05
C PHE A 352 -7.08 16.02 -0.82
N THR A 353 -7.27 15.48 0.39
CA THR A 353 -6.89 16.17 1.64
C THR A 353 -5.38 16.23 1.81
N LYS A 354 -4.70 15.12 1.49
CA LYS A 354 -3.24 14.97 1.61
C LYS A 354 -2.46 15.87 0.65
N TYR A 355 -2.99 16.10 -0.55
CA TYR A 355 -2.37 16.93 -1.59
C TYR A 355 -3.25 18.14 -1.92
N PRO A 356 -3.35 19.13 -1.02
CA PRO A 356 -4.34 20.19 -1.13
C PRO A 356 -4.18 21.05 -2.39
N LYS A 357 -2.95 21.25 -2.86
CA LYS A 357 -2.58 22.13 -3.99
C LYS A 357 -2.39 21.40 -5.32
N ARG A 358 -2.63 20.08 -5.40
CA ARG A 358 -2.56 19.31 -6.64
C ARG A 358 -3.92 19.16 -7.31
N LYS A 359 -3.88 18.98 -8.63
CA LYS A 359 -5.03 18.56 -9.44
C LYS A 359 -4.92 17.08 -9.78
N PHE A 360 -6.04 16.42 -9.98
CA PHE A 360 -6.11 14.97 -10.10
C PHE A 360 -6.80 14.52 -11.38
N ILE A 361 -6.20 13.53 -12.03
CA ILE A 361 -6.82 12.75 -13.10
C ILE A 361 -7.21 11.40 -12.51
N LEU A 362 -8.47 11.01 -12.68
CA LEU A 362 -9.03 9.79 -12.11
C LEU A 362 -9.18 8.76 -13.24
N ILE A 363 -8.52 7.61 -13.13
CA ILE A 363 -8.54 6.55 -14.16
C ILE A 363 -9.10 5.27 -13.55
N GLY A 364 -10.13 4.69 -14.17
CA GLY A 364 -10.76 3.47 -13.67
C GLY A 364 -11.46 2.69 -14.77
N ASP A 365 -12.27 1.71 -14.40
CA ASP A 365 -12.97 0.84 -15.35
C ASP A 365 -14.50 1.02 -15.33
N ALA A 366 -15.15 0.58 -16.41
CA ALA A 366 -16.60 0.64 -16.56
C ALA A 366 -17.35 -0.53 -15.88
N GLY A 367 -16.63 -1.58 -15.47
CA GLY A 367 -17.17 -2.80 -14.88
C GLY A 367 -17.34 -2.76 -13.37
N GLU A 368 -16.58 -1.94 -12.64
CA GLU A 368 -16.75 -1.77 -11.19
C GLU A 368 -17.62 -0.55 -10.80
N LYS A 369 -17.18 0.19 -9.78
CA LYS A 369 -17.87 1.34 -9.16
C LYS A 369 -17.09 2.63 -9.29
N ASP A 370 -16.08 2.65 -10.17
CA ASP A 370 -15.16 3.76 -10.32
C ASP A 370 -15.90 5.01 -10.83
N ALA A 371 -16.78 4.89 -11.82
CA ALA A 371 -17.57 6.03 -12.30
C ALA A 371 -18.42 6.67 -11.19
N GLU A 372 -19.11 5.87 -10.36
CA GLU A 372 -19.90 6.41 -9.25
C GLU A 372 -19.04 7.00 -8.12
N VAL A 373 -17.84 6.48 -7.89
CA VAL A 373 -16.87 7.06 -6.93
C VAL A 373 -16.32 8.38 -7.48
N TYR A 374 -15.89 8.42 -8.74
CA TYR A 374 -15.32 9.61 -9.36
C TYR A 374 -16.34 10.74 -9.51
N ALA A 375 -17.62 10.42 -9.75
CA ALA A 375 -18.71 11.41 -9.68
C ALA A 375 -18.85 12.02 -8.28
N SER A 376 -18.78 11.20 -7.22
CA SER A 376 -18.81 11.66 -5.83
C SER A 376 -17.61 12.56 -5.50
N VAL A 377 -16.42 12.17 -5.92
CA VAL A 377 -15.18 12.93 -5.72
C VAL A 377 -15.21 14.25 -6.49
N LEU A 378 -15.64 14.26 -7.75
CA LEU A 378 -15.80 15.48 -8.55
C LEU A 378 -16.80 16.44 -7.90
N LYS A 379 -17.91 15.93 -7.36
CA LYS A 379 -18.87 16.77 -6.62
C LYS A 379 -18.25 17.39 -5.36
N ALA A 380 -17.38 16.67 -4.67
CA ALA A 380 -16.70 17.17 -3.47
C ALA A 380 -15.56 18.15 -3.80
N TYR A 381 -14.88 17.96 -4.94
CA TYR A 381 -13.68 18.71 -5.32
C TYR A 381 -13.70 19.15 -6.80
N PRO A 382 -14.69 19.96 -7.22
CA PRO A 382 -14.94 20.26 -8.64
C PRO A 382 -13.73 20.91 -9.34
N ASP A 383 -13.01 21.80 -8.65
CA ASP A 383 -11.88 22.54 -9.24
C ASP A 383 -10.55 21.77 -9.24
N ARG A 384 -10.52 20.60 -8.59
CA ARG A 384 -9.31 19.78 -8.43
C ARG A 384 -9.35 18.47 -9.20
N VAL A 385 -10.50 18.05 -9.72
CA VAL A 385 -10.56 16.96 -10.69
C VAL A 385 -10.33 17.56 -12.08
N ALA A 386 -9.22 17.22 -12.72
CA ALA A 386 -8.86 17.71 -14.05
C ALA A 386 -9.53 16.89 -15.17
N LYS A 387 -9.62 15.57 -14.99
CA LYS A 387 -10.21 14.65 -15.97
C LYS A 387 -10.62 13.34 -15.31
N ILE A 388 -11.67 12.71 -15.84
CA ILE A 388 -12.07 11.35 -15.50
C ILE A 388 -11.94 10.47 -16.75
N LEU A 389 -11.17 9.39 -16.66
CA LEU A 389 -10.90 8.48 -17.76
C LEU A 389 -11.42 7.09 -17.37
N ILE A 390 -12.41 6.58 -18.08
CA ILE A 390 -13.03 5.29 -17.79
C ILE A 390 -12.73 4.31 -18.92
N ARG A 391 -12.04 3.22 -18.60
CA ARG A 391 -11.77 2.15 -19.55
C ARG A 391 -13.00 1.27 -19.73
N SER A 392 -13.42 1.06 -20.97
CA SER A 392 -14.45 0.07 -21.32
C SER A 392 -13.81 -1.18 -21.92
N VAL A 393 -14.01 -2.32 -21.24
CA VAL A 393 -13.61 -3.63 -21.74
C VAL A 393 -14.61 -4.07 -22.82
N ASP A 394 -14.10 -4.49 -23.98
CA ASP A 394 -14.88 -5.01 -25.12
C ASP A 394 -15.99 -4.08 -25.65
N ASN A 395 -15.92 -2.78 -25.36
CA ASN A 395 -16.98 -1.80 -25.70
C ASN A 395 -18.38 -2.24 -25.22
N ASP A 396 -18.47 -2.84 -24.03
CA ASP A 396 -19.74 -3.27 -23.45
C ASP A 396 -20.71 -2.08 -23.27
N GLU A 397 -21.69 -1.95 -24.17
CA GLU A 397 -22.66 -0.86 -24.18
C GLU A 397 -23.46 -0.76 -22.88
N ALA A 398 -23.72 -1.88 -22.19
CA ALA A 398 -24.47 -1.86 -20.95
C ALA A 398 -23.67 -1.19 -19.83
N LYS A 399 -22.37 -1.50 -19.73
CA LYS A 399 -21.45 -0.85 -18.80
C LYS A 399 -21.23 0.62 -19.14
N ILE A 400 -21.05 0.94 -20.42
CA ILE A 400 -20.92 2.34 -20.87
C ILE A 400 -22.16 3.17 -20.50
N LYS A 401 -23.38 2.62 -20.63
CA LYS A 401 -24.62 3.28 -20.18
C LYS A 401 -24.62 3.55 -18.67
N ILE A 402 -24.10 2.62 -17.86
CA ILE A 402 -23.95 2.81 -16.40
C ILE A 402 -22.99 3.95 -16.11
N VAL A 403 -21.86 4.03 -16.81
CA VAL A 403 -20.88 5.13 -16.68
C VAL A 403 -21.51 6.48 -17.00
N HIS A 404 -22.20 6.61 -18.13
CA HIS A 404 -22.86 7.86 -18.51
C HIS A 404 -23.95 8.27 -17.51
N LYS A 405 -24.67 7.31 -16.94
CA LYS A 405 -25.64 7.57 -15.89
C LYS A 405 -24.98 8.03 -14.59
N ALA A 406 -23.85 7.42 -14.22
CA ALA A 406 -23.11 7.81 -13.02
C ALA A 406 -22.53 9.23 -13.13
N LEU A 407 -22.13 9.64 -14.34
CA LEU A 407 -21.56 10.94 -14.66
C LEU A 407 -22.59 11.89 -15.30
N GLU A 408 -23.89 11.67 -15.06
CA GLU A 408 -24.94 12.55 -15.56
C GLU A 408 -24.77 13.97 -14.98
N GLY A 409 -24.79 14.98 -15.85
CA GLY A 409 -24.55 16.37 -15.48
C GLY A 409 -23.08 16.78 -15.39
N VAL A 410 -22.14 15.85 -15.56
CA VAL A 410 -20.71 16.17 -15.72
C VAL A 410 -20.48 16.70 -17.14
N ALA A 411 -19.75 17.82 -17.27
CA ALA A 411 -19.44 18.40 -18.57
C ALA A 411 -18.69 17.39 -19.46
N SER A 412 -19.06 17.33 -20.74
CA SER A 412 -18.56 16.30 -21.66
C SER A 412 -17.04 16.33 -21.89
N ASN A 413 -16.41 17.49 -21.68
CA ASN A 413 -14.95 17.63 -21.75
C ASN A 413 -14.22 17.13 -20.50
N MET A 414 -14.93 16.88 -19.39
CA MET A 414 -14.36 16.46 -18.12
C MET A 414 -14.19 14.95 -17.99
N TYR A 415 -14.88 14.15 -18.82
CA TYR A 415 -14.70 12.71 -18.81
C TYR A 415 -14.61 12.08 -20.19
N THR A 416 -13.95 10.94 -20.28
CA THR A 416 -13.80 10.19 -21.52
C THR A 416 -13.90 8.70 -21.23
N VAL A 417 -14.73 8.01 -22.01
CA VAL A 417 -14.76 6.54 -22.04
C VAL A 417 -13.87 6.08 -23.18
N PHE A 418 -12.93 5.18 -22.91
CA PHE A 418 -11.96 4.72 -23.90
C PHE A 418 -11.79 3.20 -23.86
N SER A 419 -11.38 2.60 -24.98
CA SER A 419 -10.99 1.18 -25.02
C SER A 419 -9.55 0.99 -25.47
N ASP A 420 -9.04 1.90 -26.31
CA ASP A 420 -7.63 1.94 -26.73
C ASP A 420 -6.90 3.07 -25.98
N PRO A 421 -5.93 2.76 -25.10
CA PRO A 421 -5.15 3.76 -24.37
C PRO A 421 -4.42 4.74 -25.29
N ALA A 422 -4.07 4.34 -26.52
CA ALA A 422 -3.33 5.20 -27.44
C ALA A 422 -4.12 6.47 -27.82
N THR A 423 -5.45 6.43 -27.74
CA THR A 423 -6.33 7.56 -28.01
C THR A 423 -6.17 8.71 -27.01
N LEU A 424 -5.54 8.45 -25.86
CA LEU A 424 -5.38 9.42 -24.77
C LEU A 424 -4.04 10.17 -24.80
N HIS A 425 -3.09 9.83 -25.68
CA HIS A 425 -1.78 10.50 -25.73
C HIS A 425 -1.90 12.01 -25.97
N SER A 426 -2.89 12.45 -26.76
CA SER A 426 -3.13 13.86 -27.05
C SER A 426 -3.53 14.67 -25.81
N LEU A 427 -4.12 14.04 -24.79
CA LEU A 427 -4.52 14.70 -23.55
C LEU A 427 -3.32 15.25 -22.77
N SER A 428 -2.11 14.71 -22.98
CA SER A 428 -0.90 15.25 -22.34
C SER A 428 -0.68 16.74 -22.63
N SER A 429 -1.15 17.24 -23.78
CA SER A 429 -1.09 18.67 -24.11
C SER A 429 -1.98 19.54 -23.23
N GLU A 430 -3.05 18.98 -22.63
CA GLU A 430 -3.93 19.68 -21.69
C GLU A 430 -3.30 19.86 -20.29
N PHE A 431 -2.25 19.10 -19.98
CA PHE A 431 -1.69 18.99 -18.62
C PHE A 431 -0.22 19.39 -18.50
N LYS A 432 0.37 19.96 -19.56
CA LYS A 432 1.68 20.59 -19.44
C LYS A 432 1.56 21.80 -18.52
N ASN A 433 2.43 21.90 -17.52
CA ASN A 433 2.52 23.09 -16.70
C ASN A 433 2.79 24.28 -17.64
N GLU A 434 1.96 25.32 -17.59
CA GLU A 434 2.35 26.62 -18.13
C GLU A 434 3.50 27.12 -17.25
N ASP A 435 4.68 27.29 -17.85
CA ASP A 435 5.92 27.73 -17.19
C ASP A 435 5.78 29.09 -16.46
#